data_AF-A0A1B3TRE7-F1
#
_entry.id   AF-A0A1B3TRE7-F1
#
_cell.length_a   1.000
_cell.length_b   1.000
_cell.length_c   1.000
_cell.angle_alpha   90.00
_cell.angle_beta   90.00
_cell.angle_gamma   90.00
#
_symmetry.space_group_name_H-M   'P 1'
#
loop_
_entity.id
_entity.type
_entity.pdbx_description
1 polymer ?
#
loop_
_entity_poly.entity_id
_entity_poly.type
_entity_poly.pdbx_seq_one_letter_code
_entity_poly.pdbx_strand_id
1 'polypeptide(L)'
;MISGREALKRLTNSLRRSAGRNPSGRITVFHRGGGSKRLQRRIDLKRSTSSLGVVERIEYDPNRSSWIASVQWIEGVLRPVRRKALPKTKAPRRWRTHSVLWAQRIRAAFLEQNKKRIFEPKHFKNGPEADERPLDEACKADRTPFTYILASHQLEAGKMVINYDWSNKPSTSFNTANKGGLQWLEEKLPWGSLTGGSWLRPGRDYADPYSNKKYILDSYFQMVGNCIPLAHIARGAWVHNIEWNPGEGAKLARAAGTKAKIVEKLENTSKCIVRLPPGVHKLLDSRCRATIGIVSNPNHGTRKLDKAGESRWLGRRPIVRGVAMNPVDHPHGGGEGRTSGGRPSVSPWGKPTKSGFKTVVRKRQN
;
A
#
# COMPACT_ATOMS: atom_id res chain seq x y z
N MET A 1 -1.61 -8.21 -20.19
CA MET A 1 -1.55 -8.45 -18.72
C MET A 1 -0.85 -9.78 -18.52
N ILE A 2 0.34 -9.80 -17.89
CA ILE A 2 1.09 -11.06 -17.72
C ILE A 2 0.45 -11.83 -16.57
N SER A 3 -0.48 -12.72 -16.89
CA SER A 3 -1.26 -13.54 -15.94
C SER A 3 -0.54 -14.82 -15.50
N GLY A 4 0.79 -14.89 -15.62
CA GLY A 4 1.53 -16.15 -15.51
C GLY A 4 2.40 -16.34 -14.27
N ARG A 5 2.58 -15.33 -13.40
CA ARG A 5 3.49 -15.43 -12.23
C ARG A 5 2.73 -15.32 -10.92
N GLU A 6 3.04 -16.24 -9.99
CA GLU A 6 2.51 -16.22 -8.63
C GLU A 6 2.93 -14.94 -7.90
N ALA A 7 2.09 -14.47 -7.00
CA ALA A 7 2.42 -13.32 -6.16
C ALA A 7 3.65 -13.60 -5.28
N LEU A 8 4.49 -12.58 -5.05
CA LEU A 8 5.66 -12.69 -4.19
C LEU A 8 5.29 -13.21 -2.79
N LYS A 9 5.70 -14.45 -2.49
CA LYS A 9 5.40 -15.16 -1.23
C LYS A 9 5.79 -14.35 0.02
N ARG A 10 6.90 -13.60 -0.04
CA ARG A 10 7.39 -12.73 1.04
C ARG A 10 6.44 -11.58 1.42
N LEU A 11 5.63 -11.12 0.47
CA LEU A 11 4.72 -9.99 0.65
C LEU A 11 3.25 -10.42 0.80
N THR A 12 2.99 -11.72 0.85
CA THR A 12 1.65 -12.30 1.02
C THR A 12 1.51 -12.90 2.41
N ASN A 13 0.41 -12.57 3.10
CA ASN A 13 0.03 -13.17 4.37
C ASN A 13 -1.27 -13.96 4.22
N SER A 14 -1.48 -14.96 5.07
CA SER A 14 -2.79 -15.62 5.15
C SER A 14 -3.85 -14.64 5.69
N LEU A 15 -5.02 -14.62 5.04
CA LEU A 15 -6.13 -13.78 5.46
C LEU A 15 -7.17 -14.62 6.20
N ARG A 16 -7.31 -14.40 7.51
CA ARG A 16 -8.41 -14.99 8.29
C ARG A 16 -9.73 -14.28 7.97
N ARG A 17 -10.80 -15.04 7.82
CA ARG A 17 -12.15 -14.51 7.56
C ARG A 17 -12.98 -14.50 8.83
N SER A 18 -13.61 -13.37 9.12
CA SER A 18 -14.60 -13.26 10.20
C SER A 18 -16.00 -13.72 9.80
N ALA A 19 -16.28 -13.82 8.50
CA ALA A 19 -17.63 -14.09 7.96
C ALA A 19 -18.71 -13.13 8.52
N GLY A 20 -18.32 -11.89 8.87
CA GLY A 20 -19.22 -10.89 9.43
C GLY A 20 -19.49 -11.03 10.93
N ARG A 21 -18.77 -11.92 11.63
CA ARG A 21 -18.86 -12.09 13.09
C ARG A 21 -17.90 -11.18 13.84
N ASN A 22 -18.30 -10.76 15.03
CA ASN A 22 -17.44 -10.06 15.99
C ASN A 22 -16.68 -11.07 16.89
N PRO A 23 -15.82 -10.61 17.82
CA PRO A 23 -15.11 -11.51 18.74
C PRO A 23 -16.03 -12.37 19.64
N SER A 24 -17.26 -11.94 19.93
CA SER A 24 -18.26 -12.74 20.67
C SER A 24 -18.94 -13.83 19.81
N GLY A 25 -18.56 -13.98 18.54
CA GLY A 25 -19.15 -14.95 17.62
C GLY A 25 -20.50 -14.54 17.00
N ARG A 26 -21.08 -13.42 17.44
CA ARG A 26 -22.35 -12.88 16.90
C ARG A 26 -22.13 -12.21 15.55
N ILE A 27 -23.10 -12.36 14.64
CA ILE A 27 -23.09 -11.69 13.33
C ILE A 27 -23.39 -10.20 13.54
N THR A 28 -22.47 -9.33 13.16
CA THR A 28 -22.64 -7.87 13.20
C THR A 28 -22.71 -7.25 11.81
N VAL A 29 -22.04 -7.88 10.83
CA VAL A 29 -22.10 -7.49 9.41
C VAL A 29 -22.79 -8.60 8.64
N PHE A 30 -24.05 -8.37 8.29
CA PHE A 30 -24.83 -9.31 7.50
C PHE A 30 -24.26 -9.51 6.08
N HIS A 31 -24.72 -10.58 5.43
CA HIS A 31 -24.44 -10.87 4.03
C HIS A 31 -22.96 -11.17 3.71
N ARG A 32 -22.15 -11.51 4.71
CA ARG A 32 -20.74 -11.90 4.55
C ARG A 32 -20.55 -13.38 4.90
N GLY A 33 -19.72 -14.08 4.14
CA GLY A 33 -19.35 -15.48 4.42
C GLY A 33 -19.00 -16.29 3.16
N GLY A 34 -18.26 -17.38 3.35
CA GLY A 34 -17.78 -18.23 2.25
C GLY A 34 -16.66 -17.58 1.42
N GLY A 35 -16.74 -17.77 0.09
CA GLY A 35 -15.81 -17.23 -0.90
C GLY A 35 -14.53 -18.06 -1.13
N SER A 36 -13.87 -17.85 -2.27
CA SER A 36 -12.60 -18.53 -2.61
C SER A 36 -11.46 -18.02 -1.75
N LYS A 37 -10.60 -18.88 -1.19
CA LYS A 37 -9.46 -18.53 -0.30
C LYS A 37 -8.61 -17.40 -0.89
N ARG A 38 -8.16 -16.46 -0.06
CA ARG A 38 -7.37 -15.29 -0.47
C ARG A 38 -6.18 -15.10 0.44
N LEU A 39 -5.11 -14.59 -0.13
CA LEU A 39 -3.94 -14.10 0.59
C LEU A 39 -3.99 -12.58 0.64
N GLN A 40 -3.70 -11.99 1.79
CA GLN A 40 -3.58 -10.55 1.93
C GLN A 40 -2.21 -10.12 1.40
N ARG A 41 -2.19 -9.15 0.49
CA ARG A 41 -0.94 -8.54 0.02
C ARG A 41 -0.57 -7.32 0.85
N ARG A 42 0.69 -7.27 1.30
CA ARG A 42 1.24 -6.14 2.04
C ARG A 42 1.61 -5.02 1.06
N ILE A 43 0.71 -4.06 0.89
CA ILE A 43 0.95 -2.85 0.08
C ILE A 43 1.54 -1.76 0.96
N ASP A 44 2.51 -1.04 0.41
CA ASP A 44 3.00 0.21 0.97
C ASP A 44 2.07 1.37 0.58
N LEU A 45 1.23 1.76 1.54
CA LEU A 45 0.36 2.93 1.45
C LEU A 45 1.02 4.19 2.04
N LYS A 46 2.14 4.04 2.74
CA LYS A 46 2.84 5.16 3.37
C LYS A 46 3.80 5.82 2.39
N ARG A 47 4.46 5.05 1.52
CA ARG A 47 5.47 5.57 0.57
C ARG A 47 6.51 6.43 1.29
N SER A 48 6.98 5.96 2.45
CA SER A 48 7.79 6.76 3.37
C SER A 48 9.27 6.82 3.05
N THR A 49 9.78 5.89 2.25
CA THR A 49 11.20 5.87 1.90
C THR A 49 11.39 6.66 0.62
N SER A 50 12.14 7.78 0.67
CA SER A 50 12.60 8.45 -0.54
C SER A 50 13.41 7.47 -1.36
N SER A 51 12.91 7.11 -2.52
CA SER A 51 13.55 6.11 -3.37
C SER A 51 13.03 6.26 -4.79
N LEU A 52 13.93 6.05 -5.73
CA LEU A 52 13.60 5.84 -7.14
C LEU A 52 13.37 4.34 -7.35
N GLY A 53 12.27 3.99 -8.02
CA GLY A 53 11.93 2.61 -8.28
C GLY A 53 11.43 2.39 -9.69
N VAL A 54 11.68 1.20 -10.21
CA VAL A 54 11.16 0.76 -11.51
C VAL A 54 9.98 -0.16 -11.27
N VAL A 55 8.87 0.10 -11.94
CA VAL A 55 7.71 -0.79 -11.92
C VAL A 55 8.06 -2.05 -12.70
N GLU A 56 8.08 -3.18 -12.04
CA GLU A 56 8.41 -4.45 -12.68
C GLU A 56 7.17 -5.05 -13.37
N ARG A 57 6.03 -5.06 -12.66
CA ARG A 57 4.78 -5.66 -13.15
C ARG A 57 3.54 -5.12 -12.44
N ILE A 58 2.40 -5.26 -13.09
CA ILE A 58 1.09 -4.90 -12.56
C ILE A 58 0.27 -6.18 -12.36
N GLU A 59 -0.24 -6.36 -11.14
CA GLU A 59 -0.93 -7.55 -10.71
C GLU A 59 -2.39 -7.27 -10.30
N TYR A 60 -3.24 -8.27 -10.51
CA TYR A 60 -4.59 -8.30 -9.95
C TYR A 60 -4.56 -8.56 -8.44
N ASP A 61 -5.36 -7.85 -7.63
CA ASP A 61 -5.56 -8.13 -6.19
C ASP A 61 -6.97 -8.53 -5.79
N PRO A 62 -7.19 -9.77 -5.27
CA PRO A 62 -8.51 -10.22 -4.86
C PRO A 62 -9.07 -9.52 -3.60
N ASN A 63 -8.25 -8.73 -2.88
CA ASN A 63 -8.69 -8.03 -1.66
C ASN A 63 -9.17 -6.60 -1.90
N ARG A 64 -9.04 -6.08 -3.12
CA ARG A 64 -9.46 -4.72 -3.49
C ARG A 64 -9.95 -4.69 -4.94
N SER A 65 -10.49 -3.57 -5.37
CA SER A 65 -10.91 -3.40 -6.77
C SER A 65 -9.76 -2.97 -7.69
N SER A 66 -8.82 -2.19 -7.17
CA SER A 66 -7.67 -1.65 -7.91
C SER A 66 -6.58 -2.68 -8.13
N TRP A 67 -5.80 -2.48 -9.19
CA TRP A 67 -4.58 -3.26 -9.41
C TRP A 67 -3.44 -2.74 -8.53
N ILE A 68 -2.43 -3.58 -8.36
CA ILE A 68 -1.22 -3.25 -7.61
C ILE A 68 -0.02 -3.35 -8.53
N ALA A 69 1.01 -2.55 -8.27
CA ALA A 69 2.26 -2.61 -9.00
C ALA A 69 3.36 -3.16 -8.09
N SER A 70 4.14 -4.13 -8.58
CA SER A 70 5.40 -4.56 -7.99
C SER A 70 6.47 -3.56 -8.40
N VAL A 71 7.12 -2.94 -7.43
CA VAL A 71 8.19 -1.96 -7.67
C VAL A 71 9.48 -2.48 -7.08
N GLN A 72 10.53 -2.43 -7.90
CA GLN A 72 11.91 -2.67 -7.51
C GLN A 72 12.56 -1.31 -7.23
N TRP A 73 12.93 -1.06 -5.99
CA TRP A 73 13.60 0.18 -5.60
C TRP A 73 15.11 0.08 -5.86
N ILE A 74 15.68 1.11 -6.47
CA ILE A 74 17.11 1.20 -6.84
C ILE A 74 17.96 1.51 -5.60
N GLU A 75 17.44 2.36 -4.70
CA GLU A 75 18.06 2.56 -3.38
C GLU A 75 17.50 1.55 -2.38
N GLY A 76 18.41 0.78 -1.76
CA GLY A 76 18.08 -0.23 -0.79
C GLY A 76 17.22 0.35 0.33
N VAL A 77 15.93 0.00 0.32
CA VAL A 77 14.99 0.29 1.40
C VAL A 77 15.57 -0.26 2.70
N LEU A 78 16.35 0.56 3.41
CA LEU A 78 16.66 0.36 4.81
C LEU A 78 15.34 0.56 5.55
N ARG A 79 14.52 -0.49 5.61
CA ARG A 79 13.60 -0.58 6.75
C ARG A 79 14.52 -0.76 7.94
N PRO A 80 14.47 0.10 8.97
CA PRO A 80 14.87 -0.35 10.28
C PRO A 80 13.93 -1.52 10.58
N VAL A 81 14.39 -2.74 10.34
CA VAL A 81 13.88 -3.88 11.08
C VAL A 81 14.13 -3.43 12.51
N ARG A 82 13.06 -3.11 13.26
CA ARG A 82 13.12 -3.21 14.71
C ARG A 82 13.58 -4.65 14.91
N ARG A 83 14.89 -4.86 15.05
CA ARG A 83 15.43 -6.08 15.62
C ARG A 83 14.64 -6.14 16.92
N LYS A 84 13.77 -7.15 17.05
CA LYS A 84 13.26 -7.48 18.38
C LYS A 84 14.53 -7.51 19.22
N ALA A 85 14.62 -6.64 20.22
CA ALA A 85 15.70 -6.74 21.17
C ALA A 85 15.79 -8.24 21.51
N LEU A 86 16.97 -8.83 21.35
CA LEU A 86 17.22 -10.17 21.86
C LEU A 86 16.55 -10.23 23.23
N PRO A 87 15.70 -11.22 23.51
CA PRO A 87 15.07 -11.30 24.82
C PRO A 87 16.21 -11.16 25.81
N LYS A 88 16.21 -10.07 26.61
CA LYS A 88 17.15 -9.96 27.72
C LYS A 88 16.93 -11.27 28.47
N THR A 89 17.92 -12.15 28.47
CA THR A 89 17.88 -13.36 29.28
C THR A 89 17.59 -12.85 30.68
N LYS A 90 16.37 -13.10 31.19
CA LYS A 90 16.07 -12.78 32.57
C LYS A 90 17.14 -13.54 33.36
N ALA A 91 17.93 -12.81 34.15
CA ALA A 91 18.86 -13.43 35.08
C ALA A 91 18.07 -14.53 35.82
N PRO A 92 18.60 -15.76 35.93
CA PRO A 92 17.86 -16.85 36.55
C PRO A 92 17.42 -16.39 37.94
N ARG A 93 16.12 -16.53 38.24
CA ARG A 93 15.60 -16.29 39.59
C ARG A 93 16.43 -17.16 40.52
N ARG A 94 17.12 -16.52 41.46
CA ARG A 94 18.00 -17.13 42.45
C ARG A 94 17.13 -18.03 43.33
N TRP A 95 17.02 -19.31 43.00
CA TRP A 95 16.46 -20.30 43.91
C TRP A 95 17.41 -20.40 45.09
N ARG A 96 16.94 -20.01 46.29
CA ARG A 96 17.62 -20.37 47.53
C ARG A 96 17.38 -21.85 47.75
N THR A 97 18.32 -22.69 47.32
CA THR A 97 18.39 -24.08 47.77
C THR A 97 19.61 -24.22 48.67
N HIS A 98 19.36 -24.50 49.94
CA HIS A 98 20.37 -24.95 50.89
C HIS A 98 20.90 -26.31 50.43
N SER A 99 22.02 -26.32 49.71
CA SER A 99 23.05 -27.36 49.74
C SER A 99 24.04 -27.11 48.60
N VAL A 100 25.24 -26.66 48.96
CA VAL A 100 26.35 -26.40 48.04
C VAL A 100 26.80 -27.68 47.32
N LEU A 101 26.55 -28.85 47.93
CA LEU A 101 26.95 -30.17 47.41
C LEU A 101 26.12 -30.66 46.21
N TRP A 102 24.83 -30.27 46.09
CA TRP A 102 23.99 -30.71 44.97
C TRP A 102 24.31 -29.96 43.66
N ALA A 103 24.65 -28.67 43.77
CA ALA A 103 25.02 -27.84 42.62
C ALA A 103 26.38 -28.22 41.98
N GLN A 104 27.30 -28.79 42.77
CA GLN A 104 28.60 -29.25 42.27
C GLN A 104 28.48 -30.55 41.45
N ARG A 105 27.58 -31.48 41.82
CA ARG A 105 27.37 -32.74 41.05
C ARG A 105 26.77 -32.51 39.66
N ILE A 106 25.84 -31.56 39.50
CA ILE A 106 25.21 -31.28 38.20
C ILE A 106 26.20 -30.64 37.21
N ARG A 107 27.09 -29.76 37.69
CA ARG A 107 28.13 -29.15 36.85
C ARG A 107 29.16 -30.16 36.35
N ALA A 108 29.53 -31.15 37.16
CA ALA A 108 30.47 -32.20 36.77
C ALA A 108 29.86 -33.14 35.69
N ALA A 109 28.61 -33.56 35.86
CA ALA A 109 27.93 -34.45 34.92
C ALA A 109 27.70 -33.81 33.53
N PHE A 110 27.45 -32.50 33.48
CA PHE A 110 27.25 -31.77 32.21
C PHE A 110 28.56 -31.54 31.44
N LEU A 111 29.70 -31.48 32.15
CA LEU A 111 31.02 -31.31 31.53
C LEU A 111 31.53 -32.62 30.92
N GLU A 112 31.23 -33.78 31.53
CA GLU A 112 31.60 -35.09 30.99
C GLU A 112 30.84 -35.45 29.70
N GLN A 113 29.56 -35.09 29.60
CA GLN A 113 28.75 -35.36 28.40
C GLN A 113 29.23 -34.57 27.16
N ASN A 114 29.79 -33.37 27.35
CA ASN A 114 30.28 -32.54 26.23
C ASN A 114 31.72 -32.88 25.80
N LYS A 115 32.53 -33.50 26.66
CA LYS A 115 33.88 -33.97 26.29
C LYS A 115 33.88 -35.19 25.36
N LYS A 116 32.84 -36.04 25.40
CA LYS A 116 32.71 -37.23 24.53
C LYS A 116 32.12 -36.95 23.14
N ARG A 117 31.82 -35.69 22.80
CA ARG A 117 31.10 -35.32 21.56
C ARG A 117 31.92 -34.53 20.55
N ILE A 118 33.24 -34.53 20.69
CA ILE A 118 34.15 -33.84 19.79
C ILE A 118 35.25 -34.83 19.36
N PHE A 119 35.31 -35.07 18.04
CA PHE A 119 36.31 -35.80 17.25
C PHE A 119 36.19 -37.33 17.08
N GLU A 120 35.54 -37.74 15.97
CA GLU A 120 36.05 -38.78 15.08
C GLU A 120 35.88 -38.31 13.61
N PRO A 121 36.96 -38.24 12.79
CA PRO A 121 36.86 -37.88 11.39
C PRO A 121 36.43 -39.09 10.55
N LYS A 122 35.34 -38.98 9.79
CA LYS A 122 34.97 -39.98 8.78
C LYS A 122 35.61 -39.62 7.44
N HIS A 123 36.40 -40.54 6.91
CA HIS A 123 36.95 -40.54 5.55
C HIS A 123 35.87 -40.23 4.50
N PHE A 124 36.17 -39.29 3.60
CA PHE A 124 35.41 -39.07 2.37
C PHE A 124 36.36 -39.23 1.17
N LYS A 125 35.97 -40.08 0.22
CA LYS A 125 36.73 -40.40 -1.00
C LYS A 125 36.64 -39.25 -2.00
N ASN A 126 37.75 -39.00 -2.71
CA ASN A 126 37.87 -38.00 -3.76
C ASN A 126 37.01 -38.36 -4.99
N GLY A 127 36.27 -37.37 -5.50
CA GLY A 127 35.59 -37.35 -6.81
C GLY A 127 35.82 -35.99 -7.48
N PRO A 128 35.69 -35.86 -8.81
CA PRO A 128 36.46 -34.89 -9.59
C PRO A 128 35.98 -33.44 -9.45
N GLU A 129 36.96 -32.55 -9.49
CA GLU A 129 36.90 -31.08 -9.51
C GLU A 129 35.83 -30.54 -10.47
N ALA A 130 34.90 -29.75 -9.93
CA ALA A 130 33.98 -28.93 -10.70
C ALA A 130 34.22 -27.46 -10.34
N ASP A 131 34.72 -26.72 -11.33
CA ASP A 131 34.89 -25.26 -11.44
C ASP A 131 34.31 -24.41 -10.29
N GLU A 132 35.19 -23.96 -9.40
CA GLU A 132 34.89 -22.93 -8.41
C GLU A 132 34.70 -21.56 -9.08
N ARG A 133 33.47 -21.26 -9.50
CA ARG A 133 33.02 -19.86 -9.57
C ARG A 133 32.45 -19.47 -8.20
N PRO A 134 32.91 -18.38 -7.57
CA PRO A 134 32.52 -18.04 -6.20
C PRO A 134 31.00 -17.81 -6.10
N LEU A 135 30.34 -18.65 -5.31
CA LEU A 135 28.90 -18.61 -4.99
C LEU A 135 28.45 -17.33 -4.24
N ASP A 136 29.39 -16.45 -3.93
CA ASP A 136 29.18 -15.28 -3.07
C ASP A 136 28.77 -14.02 -3.85
N GLU A 137 29.00 -13.99 -5.16
CA GLU A 137 28.63 -12.85 -6.01
C GLU A 137 27.23 -13.01 -6.63
N ALA A 138 26.81 -14.24 -6.93
CA ALA A 138 25.45 -14.53 -7.41
C ALA A 138 24.37 -14.26 -6.34
N CYS A 139 24.72 -14.40 -5.05
CA CYS A 139 23.77 -14.31 -3.93
C CYS A 139 23.50 -12.87 -3.40
N LYS A 140 24.17 -11.85 -3.94
CA LYS A 140 23.99 -10.44 -3.53
C LYS A 140 23.08 -9.63 -4.46
N ALA A 141 22.89 -10.06 -5.71
CA ALA A 141 21.99 -9.41 -6.66
C ALA A 141 20.50 -9.57 -6.30
N ASP A 142 20.13 -10.64 -5.59
CA ASP A 142 18.74 -11.04 -5.34
C ASP A 142 18.01 -10.30 -4.19
N ARG A 143 18.57 -9.21 -3.65
CA ARG A 143 18.00 -8.50 -2.49
C ARG A 143 17.50 -7.10 -2.74
N THR A 144 17.20 -6.72 -3.99
CA THR A 144 16.44 -5.49 -4.22
C THR A 144 15.05 -5.62 -3.56
N PRO A 145 14.68 -4.73 -2.63
CA PRO A 145 13.45 -4.87 -1.88
C PRO A 145 12.24 -4.59 -2.76
N PHE A 146 11.62 -5.64 -3.29
CA PHE A 146 10.32 -5.53 -3.94
C PHE A 146 9.27 -5.03 -2.94
N THR A 147 8.43 -4.12 -3.39
CA THR A 147 7.25 -3.67 -2.64
C THR A 147 6.04 -3.58 -3.55
N TYR A 148 4.86 -3.81 -2.99
CA TYR A 148 3.63 -3.53 -3.70
C TYR A 148 3.16 -2.12 -3.41
N ILE A 149 2.83 -1.38 -4.46
CA ILE A 149 2.15 -0.09 -4.39
C ILE A 149 0.77 -0.19 -5.03
N LEU A 150 -0.10 0.80 -4.77
CA LEU A 150 -1.33 0.94 -5.56
C LEU A 150 -0.96 1.36 -6.99
N ALA A 151 -1.46 0.65 -8.01
CA ALA A 151 -1.19 1.01 -9.39
C ALA A 151 -2.09 2.18 -9.82
N SER A 152 -1.52 3.13 -10.55
CA SER A 152 -2.26 4.19 -11.24
C SER A 152 -2.70 3.70 -12.62
N HIS A 153 -3.72 4.34 -13.22
CA HIS A 153 -4.34 3.86 -14.46
C HIS A 153 -3.39 3.83 -15.66
N GLN A 154 -2.50 4.81 -15.80
CA GLN A 154 -1.54 4.96 -16.90
C GLN A 154 -0.14 4.40 -16.55
N LEU A 155 -0.02 3.73 -15.40
CA LEU A 155 1.22 3.12 -14.97
C LEU A 155 1.42 1.82 -15.75
N GLU A 156 2.64 1.57 -16.22
CA GLU A 156 3.02 0.39 -17.00
C GLU A 156 4.32 -0.19 -16.41
N ALA A 157 4.60 -1.45 -16.74
CA ALA A 157 5.89 -2.05 -16.43
C ALA A 157 7.02 -1.31 -17.14
N GLY A 158 8.18 -1.18 -16.50
CA GLY A 158 9.34 -0.42 -16.96
C GLY A 158 9.31 1.06 -16.60
N LYS A 159 8.15 1.64 -16.25
CA LYS A 159 8.09 3.06 -15.85
C LYS A 159 8.73 3.29 -14.49
N MET A 160 9.39 4.43 -14.35
CA MET A 160 9.94 4.90 -13.08
C MET A 160 8.85 5.50 -12.20
N VAL A 161 8.97 5.27 -10.90
CA VAL A 161 8.16 5.89 -9.85
C VAL A 161 9.05 6.45 -8.77
N ILE A 162 8.68 7.61 -8.25
CA ILE A 162 9.41 8.30 -7.20
C ILE A 162 8.53 8.43 -5.97
N ASN A 163 9.11 8.14 -4.80
CA ASN A 163 8.58 8.58 -3.52
C ASN A 163 9.39 9.79 -3.06
N TYR A 164 8.73 10.93 -2.84
CA TYR A 164 9.37 12.12 -2.30
C TYR A 164 9.20 12.16 -0.77
N ASP A 165 10.30 12.32 -0.04
CA ASP A 165 10.28 12.53 1.41
C ASP A 165 10.74 13.95 1.74
N TRP A 166 10.06 14.59 2.70
CA TRP A 166 10.36 15.95 3.16
C TRP A 166 11.59 15.97 4.09
N SER A 167 11.90 14.86 4.76
CA SER A 167 13.01 14.80 5.73
C SER A 167 14.37 14.69 5.06
N ASN A 168 14.42 14.13 3.85
CA ASN A 168 15.60 14.16 3.02
C ASN A 168 15.51 15.42 2.15
N LYS A 169 15.96 16.56 2.67
CA LYS A 169 16.68 17.47 1.76
C LYS A 169 17.66 16.57 1.02
N PRO A 170 17.74 16.58 -0.32
CA PRO A 170 18.86 15.92 -0.96
C PRO A 170 20.11 16.44 -0.25
N SER A 171 20.84 15.56 0.43
CA SER A 171 22.17 15.88 0.95
C SER A 171 23.08 15.95 -0.27
N THR A 172 22.86 17.00 -1.02
CA THR A 172 23.56 17.43 -2.21
C THR A 172 22.83 18.71 -2.59
N SER A 173 23.35 19.82 -2.05
CA SER A 173 24.00 20.70 -3.01
C SER A 173 24.75 19.79 -4.00
N PHE A 174 24.17 19.55 -5.17
CA PHE A 174 25.02 19.40 -6.34
C PHE A 174 25.71 20.76 -6.47
N ASN A 175 26.72 20.98 -5.61
CA ASN A 175 27.77 21.91 -5.90
C ASN A 175 28.29 21.40 -7.24
N THR A 176 28.10 22.25 -8.24
CA THR A 176 28.76 22.21 -9.53
C THR A 176 30.27 22.33 -9.29
N ALA A 177 30.85 21.27 -8.73
CA ALA A 177 32.26 21.12 -8.40
C ALA A 177 32.57 19.62 -8.43
N ASN A 178 32.19 18.98 -9.54
CA ASN A 178 32.79 17.76 -10.08
C ASN A 178 32.18 17.56 -11.47
N LYS A 179 32.72 18.31 -12.44
CA LYS A 179 32.58 18.02 -13.86
C LYS A 179 33.20 16.64 -14.09
N GLY A 180 32.38 15.61 -14.25
CA GLY A 180 32.86 14.26 -14.55
C GLY A 180 31.79 13.18 -14.59
N GLY A 181 30.67 13.34 -13.86
CA GLY A 181 29.62 12.30 -13.79
C GLY A 181 28.47 12.46 -14.80
N LEU A 182 28.29 13.63 -15.40
CA LEU A 182 27.16 13.94 -16.29
C LEU A 182 27.42 13.63 -17.78
N GLN A 183 28.63 13.18 -18.12
CA GLN A 183 28.98 12.80 -19.49
C GLN A 183 28.44 11.40 -19.87
N TRP A 184 28.18 10.54 -18.88
CA TRP A 184 27.77 9.15 -19.12
C TRP A 184 26.28 8.96 -19.45
N LEU A 185 25.45 9.97 -19.16
CA LEU A 185 23.99 9.94 -19.40
C LEU A 185 23.57 10.63 -20.71
N GLU A 186 24.45 11.43 -21.31
CA GLU A 186 24.20 12.11 -22.59
C GLU A 186 24.52 11.23 -23.82
N GLU A 187 25.35 10.19 -23.68
CA GLU A 187 25.79 9.34 -24.81
C GLU A 187 24.81 8.22 -25.23
N LYS A 188 23.71 8.01 -24.50
CA LYS A 188 22.84 6.81 -24.69
C LYS A 188 21.38 7.11 -25.05
N LEU A 189 21.05 8.34 -25.45
CA LEU A 189 19.69 8.69 -25.91
C LEU A 189 19.69 9.02 -27.41
N PRO A 190 18.91 8.30 -28.25
CA PRO A 190 18.84 8.58 -29.68
C PRO A 190 17.99 9.84 -29.91
N TRP A 191 18.65 10.96 -30.16
CA TRP A 191 17.99 12.19 -30.60
C TRP A 191 17.62 12.08 -32.08
N GLY A 192 16.37 11.72 -32.34
CA GLY A 192 15.70 12.01 -33.61
C GLY A 192 15.19 13.44 -33.62
N SER A 193 15.74 14.26 -34.51
CA SER A 193 15.38 15.66 -34.74
C SER A 193 14.12 15.77 -35.61
N LEU A 194 13.13 16.60 -35.22
CA LEU A 194 12.62 17.76 -35.99
C LEU A 194 11.17 18.19 -35.66
N THR A 195 11.01 19.51 -35.67
CA THR A 195 9.83 20.33 -36.00
C THR A 195 8.67 20.49 -34.99
N GLY A 196 8.76 21.58 -34.22
CA GLY A 196 7.92 22.78 -34.43
C GLY A 196 6.39 22.63 -34.33
N GLY A 197 5.84 23.06 -33.19
CA GLY A 197 4.39 23.25 -33.01
C GLY A 197 4.10 24.24 -31.88
N SER A 198 4.03 25.52 -32.25
CA SER A 198 3.68 26.67 -31.42
C SER A 198 2.31 26.56 -30.77
N TRP A 199 2.21 26.90 -29.47
CA TRP A 199 1.01 27.51 -28.89
C TRP A 199 1.42 28.61 -27.91
N LEU A 200 1.32 29.84 -28.39
CA LEU A 200 1.52 31.09 -27.66
C LEU A 200 0.55 31.20 -26.48
N ARG A 201 1.05 31.66 -25.32
CA ARG A 201 0.25 32.35 -24.29
C ARG A 201 0.87 33.74 -24.08
N PRO A 202 0.08 34.84 -24.09
CA PRO A 202 0.58 36.15 -23.75
C PRO A 202 0.46 36.42 -22.25
N GLY A 203 1.44 37.14 -21.69
CA GLY A 203 1.40 37.69 -20.33
C GLY A 203 2.69 37.42 -19.56
N ARG A 204 3.61 38.39 -19.60
CA ARG A 204 4.91 38.39 -18.90
C ARG A 204 4.73 38.28 -17.39
N ASP A 205 5.62 37.52 -16.74
CA ASP A 205 6.28 37.87 -15.48
C ASP A 205 7.62 37.10 -15.39
N TYR A 206 8.71 37.87 -15.24
CA TYR A 206 10.14 37.53 -15.06
C TYR A 206 10.60 36.08 -15.30
N ALA A 207 11.18 35.84 -16.49
CA ALA A 207 12.00 34.66 -16.77
C ALA A 207 13.40 34.82 -16.15
N ASP A 208 13.59 34.21 -14.99
CA ASP A 208 14.89 34.01 -14.34
C ASP A 208 15.81 33.17 -15.28
N PRO A 209 17.10 33.48 -15.51
CA PRO A 209 17.93 32.69 -16.46
C PRO A 209 18.22 31.24 -16.00
N TYR A 210 17.89 30.90 -14.75
CA TYR A 210 17.90 29.53 -14.20
C TYR A 210 16.53 28.82 -14.29
N SER A 211 15.51 29.51 -14.80
CA SER A 211 14.11 29.09 -14.96
C SER A 211 13.94 27.73 -15.65
N ASN A 212 14.71 27.46 -16.71
CA ASN A 212 14.53 26.25 -17.51
C ASN A 212 14.77 24.96 -16.70
N LYS A 213 15.62 24.97 -15.67
CA LYS A 213 15.85 23.78 -14.82
C LYS A 213 14.72 23.55 -13.79
N LYS A 214 14.08 24.62 -13.32
CA LYS A 214 12.97 24.56 -12.35
C LYS A 214 11.72 23.93 -12.97
N TYR A 215 11.39 24.31 -14.21
CA TYR A 215 10.26 23.74 -14.94
C TYR A 215 10.48 22.27 -15.34
N ILE A 216 11.71 21.89 -15.67
CA ILE A 216 12.05 20.50 -16.02
C ILE A 216 11.89 19.59 -14.80
N LEU A 217 12.46 19.95 -13.64
CA LEU A 217 12.34 19.12 -12.42
C LEU A 217 10.90 19.02 -11.91
N ASP A 218 10.13 20.12 -11.96
CA ASP A 218 8.71 20.10 -11.60
C ASP A 218 7.91 19.17 -12.52
N SER A 219 8.26 19.08 -13.80
CA SER A 219 7.62 18.15 -14.74
C SER A 219 7.87 16.68 -14.39
N TYR A 220 9.09 16.33 -13.94
CA TYR A 220 9.42 14.97 -13.51
C TYR A 220 8.65 14.54 -12.26
N PHE A 221 8.50 15.44 -11.28
CA PHE A 221 7.72 15.13 -10.08
C PHE A 221 6.23 14.97 -10.39
N GLN A 222 5.72 15.67 -11.40
CA GLN A 222 4.32 15.66 -11.79
C GLN A 222 3.91 14.40 -12.60
N MET A 223 4.82 13.46 -12.84
CA MET A 223 4.51 12.21 -13.54
C MET A 223 3.54 11.30 -12.75
N VAL A 224 2.73 10.54 -13.49
CA VAL A 224 1.74 9.62 -12.92
C VAL A 224 2.41 8.48 -12.16
N GLY A 225 1.91 8.18 -10.96
CA GLY A 225 2.45 7.12 -10.09
C GLY A 225 3.47 7.61 -9.06
N ASN A 226 3.99 8.83 -9.23
CA ASN A 226 4.83 9.48 -8.22
C ASN A 226 4.01 9.85 -6.99
N CYS A 227 4.62 9.70 -5.82
CA CYS A 227 4.03 10.07 -4.54
C CYS A 227 4.77 11.29 -3.98
N ILE A 228 4.09 12.43 -3.92
CA ILE A 228 4.64 13.69 -3.44
C ILE A 228 3.67 14.40 -2.47
N PRO A 229 4.15 15.33 -1.63
CA PRO A 229 3.29 16.15 -0.76
C PRO A 229 2.33 17.04 -1.55
N LEU A 230 1.13 17.28 -1.01
CA LEU A 230 0.11 18.16 -1.61
C LEU A 230 0.64 19.57 -1.90
N ALA A 231 1.60 20.06 -1.10
CA ALA A 231 2.30 21.33 -1.31
C ALA A 231 2.95 21.46 -2.69
N HIS A 232 3.51 20.37 -3.24
CA HIS A 232 4.25 20.39 -4.50
C HIS A 232 3.39 20.05 -5.73
N ILE A 233 2.28 19.34 -5.56
CA ILE A 233 1.43 18.93 -6.68
C ILE A 233 0.74 20.15 -7.29
N ALA A 234 0.78 20.33 -8.61
CA ALA A 234 0.09 21.45 -9.27
C ALA A 234 -1.41 21.56 -8.88
N ARG A 235 -1.90 22.79 -8.68
CA ARG A 235 -3.34 23.05 -8.50
C ARG A 235 -4.10 22.51 -9.72
N GLY A 236 -5.27 21.91 -9.50
CA GLY A 236 -6.07 21.31 -10.56
C GLY A 236 -5.67 19.89 -10.98
N ALA A 237 -4.54 19.36 -10.49
CA ALA A 237 -4.10 18.01 -10.81
C ALA A 237 -5.02 16.93 -10.23
N TRP A 238 -5.08 15.79 -10.92
CA TRP A 238 -5.73 14.57 -10.43
C TRP A 238 -4.79 13.78 -9.54
N VAL A 239 -5.26 13.42 -8.36
CA VAL A 239 -4.51 12.66 -7.36
C VAL A 239 -5.35 11.54 -6.78
N HIS A 240 -4.68 10.53 -6.25
CA HIS A 240 -5.28 9.40 -5.54
C HIS A 240 -4.39 9.00 -4.38
N ASN A 241 -4.87 8.06 -3.56
CA ASN A 241 -4.12 7.54 -2.41
C ASN A 241 -3.64 8.68 -1.48
N ILE A 242 -4.59 9.50 -1.02
CA ILE A 242 -4.31 10.71 -0.22
C ILE A 242 -4.29 10.36 1.28
N GLU A 243 -3.32 10.92 2.00
CA GLU A 243 -3.23 10.86 3.46
C GLU A 243 -4.32 11.73 4.14
N TRP A 244 -4.84 11.26 5.28
CA TRP A 244 -5.74 12.09 6.10
C TRP A 244 -4.93 13.07 6.95
N ASN A 245 -3.97 12.53 7.70
CA ASN A 245 -2.94 13.29 8.42
C ASN A 245 -1.57 12.90 7.87
N PRO A 246 -0.58 13.82 7.91
CA PRO A 246 0.77 13.54 7.41
C PRO A 246 1.39 12.30 8.08
N GLY A 247 1.91 11.37 7.27
CA GLY A 247 2.67 10.21 7.77
C GLY A 247 1.85 9.00 8.23
N GLU A 248 0.52 9.12 8.32
CA GLU A 248 -0.35 7.98 8.65
C GLU A 248 -0.48 6.97 7.50
N GLY A 249 -0.13 7.38 6.29
CA GLY A 249 -0.37 6.65 5.06
C GLY A 249 -1.75 6.89 4.48
N ALA A 250 -1.89 6.57 3.21
CA ALA A 250 -3.06 6.93 2.43
C ALA A 250 -4.35 6.25 2.90
N LYS A 251 -5.41 7.05 3.08
CA LYS A 251 -6.75 6.59 3.48
C LYS A 251 -7.82 6.91 2.44
N LEU A 252 -7.68 8.02 1.71
CA LEU A 252 -8.68 8.52 0.77
C LEU A 252 -8.36 8.10 -0.67
N ALA A 253 -9.39 8.00 -1.52
CA ALA A 253 -9.30 7.73 -2.96
C ALA A 253 -8.40 6.53 -3.33
N ARG A 254 -8.73 5.33 -2.82
CA ARG A 254 -7.95 4.08 -3.04
C ARG A 254 -8.66 3.05 -3.92
N ALA A 255 -9.96 3.22 -4.14
CA ALA A 255 -10.75 2.27 -4.92
C ALA A 255 -10.48 2.46 -6.41
N ALA A 256 -10.67 1.39 -7.20
CA ALA A 256 -10.49 1.42 -8.64
C ALA A 256 -11.20 2.59 -9.32
N GLY A 257 -10.51 3.28 -10.22
CA GLY A 257 -11.03 4.45 -10.94
C GLY A 257 -11.26 5.71 -10.11
N THR A 258 -11.07 5.68 -8.79
CA THR A 258 -11.26 6.88 -7.96
C THR A 258 -10.13 7.89 -8.18
N LYS A 259 -10.48 9.17 -8.11
CA LYS A 259 -9.58 10.31 -8.21
C LYS A 259 -10.12 11.48 -7.39
N ALA A 260 -9.23 12.32 -6.94
CA ALA A 260 -9.52 13.57 -6.26
C ALA A 260 -8.81 14.70 -7.00
N LYS A 261 -9.33 15.92 -6.87
CA LYS A 261 -8.75 17.11 -7.52
C LYS A 261 -8.28 18.09 -6.46
N ILE A 262 -7.06 18.59 -6.61
CA ILE A 262 -6.58 19.71 -5.78
C ILE A 262 -7.26 20.97 -6.29
N VAL A 263 -8.11 21.58 -5.48
CA VAL A 263 -8.86 22.77 -5.88
C VAL A 263 -8.03 24.00 -5.59
N GLU A 264 -7.61 24.13 -4.35
CA GLU A 264 -6.94 25.32 -3.86
C GLU A 264 -5.87 24.94 -2.84
N LYS A 265 -4.79 25.71 -2.83
CA LYS A 265 -3.77 25.66 -1.78
C LYS A 265 -3.82 27.01 -1.09
N LEU A 266 -4.16 27.03 0.20
CA LEU A 266 -4.15 28.27 0.94
C LEU A 266 -2.69 28.67 1.13
N GLU A 267 -2.35 29.91 0.79
CA GLU A 267 -0.98 30.42 0.89
C GLU A 267 -0.66 30.83 2.35
N ASN A 268 -1.68 31.33 3.06
CA ASN A 268 -1.56 31.83 4.43
C ASN A 268 -1.63 30.72 5.50
N THR A 269 -2.13 29.53 5.15
CA THR A 269 -2.21 28.39 6.08
C THR A 269 -1.64 27.16 5.40
N SER A 270 -0.94 26.28 6.15
CA SER A 270 -0.36 25.04 5.62
C SER A 270 -1.43 23.97 5.29
N LYS A 271 -2.50 24.36 4.60
CA LYS A 271 -3.70 23.58 4.33
C LYS A 271 -4.07 23.66 2.85
N CYS A 272 -4.65 22.59 2.34
CA CYS A 272 -5.09 22.45 0.95
C CYS A 272 -6.54 21.98 0.90
N ILE A 273 -7.31 22.53 -0.03
CA ILE A 273 -8.68 22.10 -0.29
C ILE A 273 -8.64 21.09 -1.44
N VAL A 274 -9.07 19.86 -1.13
CA VAL A 274 -9.12 18.76 -2.08
C VAL A 274 -10.57 18.33 -2.29
N ARG A 275 -11.02 18.31 -3.55
CA ARG A 275 -12.32 17.76 -3.95
C ARG A 275 -12.19 16.24 -4.05
N LEU A 276 -12.87 15.53 -3.16
CA LEU A 276 -12.88 14.07 -3.11
C LEU A 276 -13.80 13.46 -4.18
N PRO A 277 -13.70 12.14 -4.45
CA PRO A 277 -14.58 11.46 -5.41
C PRO A 277 -16.09 11.68 -5.18
N PRO A 278 -16.61 11.73 -3.93
CA PRO A 278 -18.02 12.05 -3.69
C PRO A 278 -18.44 13.48 -4.04
N GLY A 279 -17.51 14.34 -4.48
CA GLY A 279 -17.74 15.76 -4.74
C GLY A 279 -17.55 16.67 -3.53
N VAL A 280 -17.33 16.11 -2.33
CA VAL A 280 -17.14 16.87 -1.09
C VAL A 280 -15.73 17.48 -1.06
N HIS A 281 -15.65 18.77 -0.71
CA HIS A 281 -14.39 19.46 -0.46
C HIS A 281 -13.90 19.14 0.95
N LYS A 282 -12.64 18.71 1.07
CA LYS A 282 -11.99 18.47 2.36
C LYS A 282 -10.73 19.30 2.50
N LEU A 283 -10.56 19.85 3.69
CA LEU A 283 -9.40 20.60 4.09
C LEU A 283 -8.37 19.61 4.67
N LEU A 284 -7.20 19.54 4.05
CA LEU A 284 -6.10 18.64 4.39
C LEU A 284 -4.83 19.45 4.67
N ASP A 285 -3.89 18.90 5.43
CA ASP A 285 -2.57 19.54 5.61
C ASP A 285 -1.78 19.47 4.28
N SER A 286 -1.09 20.55 3.93
CA SER A 286 -0.18 20.64 2.78
C SER A 286 0.93 19.58 2.77
N ARG A 287 1.32 19.09 3.96
CA ARG A 287 2.32 18.03 4.14
C ARG A 287 1.77 16.63 3.87
N CYS A 288 0.45 16.45 3.81
CA CYS A 288 -0.13 15.16 3.45
C CYS A 288 0.35 14.74 2.07
N ARG A 289 0.68 13.45 1.91
CA ARG A 289 1.10 12.90 0.62
C ARG A 289 -0.08 12.44 -0.21
N ALA A 290 0.11 12.50 -1.53
CA ALA A 290 -0.79 11.91 -2.49
C ALA A 290 0.00 11.36 -3.69
N THR A 291 -0.59 10.39 -4.38
CA THR A 291 -0.04 9.86 -5.62
C THR A 291 -0.70 10.53 -6.82
N ILE A 292 0.09 10.95 -7.79
CA ILE A 292 -0.42 11.66 -8.96
C ILE A 292 -1.12 10.68 -9.91
N GLY A 293 -2.27 11.10 -10.43
CA GLY A 293 -3.08 10.37 -11.40
C GLY A 293 -4.35 9.77 -10.80
N ILE A 294 -4.89 8.79 -11.51
CA ILE A 294 -6.14 8.07 -11.21
C ILE A 294 -5.80 6.65 -10.76
N VAL A 295 -6.55 6.07 -9.82
CA VAL A 295 -6.37 4.66 -9.44
C VAL A 295 -6.66 3.75 -10.65
N SER A 296 -5.84 2.71 -10.83
CA SER A 296 -6.00 1.68 -11.85
C SER A 296 -7.39 1.02 -11.86
N ASN A 297 -7.68 0.34 -12.98
CA ASN A 297 -8.91 -0.40 -13.23
C ASN A 297 -10.19 0.47 -13.23
N PRO A 298 -10.28 1.57 -14.01
CA PRO A 298 -11.46 2.44 -14.00
C PRO A 298 -12.75 1.72 -14.42
N ASN A 299 -12.64 0.72 -15.30
CA ASN A 299 -13.77 -0.07 -15.79
C ASN A 299 -14.29 -1.09 -14.76
N HIS A 300 -13.73 -1.14 -13.55
CA HIS A 300 -14.22 -2.07 -12.51
C HIS A 300 -15.70 -1.83 -12.16
N GLY A 301 -16.17 -0.58 -12.24
CA GLY A 301 -17.55 -0.23 -11.91
C GLY A 301 -18.58 -0.74 -12.92
N THR A 302 -18.19 -0.97 -14.19
CA THR A 302 -19.08 -1.46 -15.24
C THR A 302 -19.15 -2.98 -15.30
N ARG A 303 -18.31 -3.69 -14.53
CA ARG A 303 -18.32 -5.16 -14.45
C ARG A 303 -19.66 -5.66 -13.90
N LYS A 304 -20.34 -6.49 -14.70
CA LYS A 304 -21.52 -7.27 -14.28
C LYS A 304 -21.09 -8.65 -13.78
N LEU A 305 -21.91 -9.24 -12.91
CA LEU A 305 -21.76 -10.62 -12.47
C LEU A 305 -22.86 -11.42 -13.17
N ASP A 306 -22.50 -12.49 -13.87
CA ASP A 306 -23.46 -13.19 -14.74
C ASP A 306 -24.33 -14.19 -13.97
N LYS A 307 -23.81 -14.69 -12.83
CA LYS A 307 -24.51 -15.68 -12.00
C LYS A 307 -24.38 -15.41 -10.51
N ALA A 308 -25.37 -15.88 -9.75
CA ALA A 308 -25.38 -15.78 -8.29
C ALA A 308 -24.13 -16.42 -7.63
N GLY A 309 -23.63 -17.52 -8.22
CA GLY A 309 -22.43 -18.22 -7.76
C GLY A 309 -21.17 -17.35 -7.75
N GLU A 310 -21.04 -16.41 -8.68
CA GLU A 310 -19.90 -15.49 -8.73
C GLU A 310 -19.89 -14.53 -7.52
N SER A 311 -21.08 -14.07 -7.12
CA SER A 311 -21.27 -13.32 -5.88
C SER A 311 -20.86 -14.14 -4.65
N ARG A 312 -21.15 -15.46 -4.66
CA ARG A 312 -20.75 -16.39 -3.59
C ARG A 312 -19.22 -16.55 -3.53
N TRP A 313 -18.54 -16.68 -4.67
CA TRP A 313 -17.07 -16.73 -4.74
C TRP A 313 -16.43 -15.45 -4.21
N LEU A 314 -17.13 -14.32 -4.35
CA LEU A 314 -16.72 -13.04 -3.79
C LEU A 314 -16.90 -12.94 -2.26
N GLY A 315 -17.52 -13.94 -1.62
CA GLY A 315 -17.79 -13.98 -0.17
C GLY A 315 -19.03 -13.19 0.25
N ARG A 316 -19.97 -12.99 -0.69
CA ARG A 316 -21.25 -12.32 -0.46
C ARG A 316 -22.35 -13.39 -0.30
N ARG A 317 -23.14 -13.29 0.76
CA ARG A 317 -24.32 -14.14 1.00
C ARG A 317 -25.58 -13.44 0.44
N PRO A 318 -26.65 -14.19 0.12
CA PRO A 318 -27.90 -13.61 -0.34
C PRO A 318 -28.49 -12.63 0.68
N ILE A 319 -29.20 -11.61 0.17
CA ILE A 319 -29.89 -10.60 0.97
C ILE A 319 -31.39 -10.94 0.94
N VAL A 320 -31.99 -11.11 2.11
CA VAL A 320 -33.45 -11.29 2.24
C VAL A 320 -34.08 -9.92 2.43
N ARG A 321 -35.12 -9.61 1.64
CA ARG A 321 -35.84 -8.33 1.74
C ARG A 321 -36.69 -8.34 3.01
N GLY A 322 -36.80 -7.21 3.70
CA GLY A 322 -37.61 -7.08 4.93
C GLY A 322 -39.10 -7.42 4.73
N VAL A 323 -39.65 -7.12 3.55
CA VAL A 323 -41.05 -7.46 3.17
C VAL A 323 -41.30 -8.97 3.07
N ALA A 324 -40.24 -9.77 2.90
CA ALA A 324 -40.36 -11.24 2.84
C ALA A 324 -40.22 -11.89 4.24
N MET A 325 -40.13 -11.09 5.30
CA MET A 325 -39.94 -11.56 6.67
C MET A 325 -41.23 -11.43 7.49
N ASN A 326 -41.22 -11.97 8.70
CA ASN A 326 -42.31 -11.80 9.65
C ASN A 326 -42.21 -10.46 10.39
N PRO A 327 -43.30 -9.96 11.00
CA PRO A 327 -43.30 -8.70 11.77
C PRO A 327 -42.26 -8.66 12.90
N VAL A 328 -41.93 -9.82 13.49
CA VAL A 328 -40.93 -9.95 14.56
C VAL A 328 -39.49 -9.74 14.07
N ASP A 329 -39.20 -10.08 12.81
CA ASP A 329 -37.84 -10.05 12.26
C ASP A 329 -37.50 -8.72 11.61
N HIS A 330 -38.50 -8.06 10.99
CA HIS A 330 -38.32 -6.79 10.31
C HIS A 330 -39.55 -5.91 10.45
N PRO A 331 -39.38 -4.57 10.59
CA PRO A 331 -40.51 -3.63 10.60
C PRO A 331 -41.39 -3.65 9.34
N HIS A 332 -40.93 -4.28 8.25
CA HIS A 332 -41.65 -4.38 6.97
C HIS A 332 -42.33 -5.74 6.80
N GLY A 333 -42.15 -6.66 7.76
CA GLY A 333 -42.67 -8.00 7.67
C GLY A 333 -44.15 -8.09 8.02
N GLY A 334 -44.77 -9.18 7.57
CA GLY A 334 -46.18 -9.51 7.76
C GLY A 334 -47.14 -8.93 6.74
N GLY A 335 -48.44 -9.06 7.04
CA GLY A 335 -49.53 -8.83 6.10
C GLY A 335 -49.80 -10.06 5.23
N GLU A 336 -51.06 -10.21 4.79
CA GLU A 336 -51.42 -11.25 3.82
C GLU A 336 -50.95 -10.84 2.42
N GLY A 337 -50.42 -11.81 1.67
CA GLY A 337 -49.87 -11.56 0.34
C GLY A 337 -48.61 -10.66 0.34
N ARG A 338 -48.35 -10.00 -0.78
CA ARG A 338 -47.16 -9.14 -0.97
C ARG A 338 -47.50 -7.69 -0.66
N THR A 339 -47.62 -7.36 0.63
CA THR A 339 -47.94 -5.99 1.08
C THR A 339 -46.73 -5.34 1.74
N SER A 340 -46.62 -4.00 1.64
CA SER A 340 -45.51 -3.24 2.25
C SER A 340 -45.81 -2.74 3.67
N GLY A 341 -46.91 -3.21 4.28
CA GLY A 341 -47.31 -2.90 5.66
C GLY A 341 -47.52 -1.41 5.98
N GLY A 342 -47.60 -0.53 4.98
CA GLY A 342 -47.85 0.92 5.13
C GLY A 342 -46.75 1.74 5.83
N ARG A 343 -45.62 1.13 6.21
CA ARG A 343 -44.56 1.78 6.99
C ARG A 343 -43.50 2.45 6.11
N PRO A 344 -42.83 3.53 6.60
CA PRO A 344 -41.72 4.13 5.90
C PRO A 344 -40.56 3.13 5.72
N SER A 345 -39.72 3.37 4.70
CA SER A 345 -38.55 2.52 4.46
C SER A 345 -37.54 2.66 5.60
N VAL A 346 -37.38 1.58 6.37
CA VAL A 346 -36.48 1.49 7.53
C VAL A 346 -35.57 0.26 7.44
N SER A 347 -34.48 0.28 8.20
CA SER A 347 -33.60 -0.86 8.42
C SER A 347 -34.22 -1.85 9.42
N PRO A 348 -33.62 -3.06 9.62
CA PRO A 348 -34.10 -4.01 10.62
C PRO A 348 -34.15 -3.44 12.04
N TRP A 349 -33.36 -2.40 12.33
CA TRP A 349 -33.33 -1.71 13.62
C TRP A 349 -34.15 -0.41 13.64
N GLY A 350 -35.08 -0.23 12.70
CA GLY A 350 -35.98 0.93 12.66
C GLY A 350 -35.35 2.24 12.16
N LYS A 351 -34.06 2.29 11.84
CA LYS A 351 -33.43 3.51 11.29
C LYS A 351 -33.98 3.82 9.88
N PRO A 352 -34.39 5.07 9.58
CA PRO A 352 -34.84 5.45 8.23
C PRO A 352 -33.77 5.22 7.17
N THR A 353 -34.15 4.66 6.02
CA THR A 353 -33.23 4.34 4.90
C THR A 353 -33.46 5.19 3.65
N LYS A 354 -34.52 6.01 3.64
CA LYS A 354 -34.85 6.95 2.56
C LYS A 354 -35.06 8.36 3.12
N SER A 355 -35.46 9.31 2.27
CA SER A 355 -35.81 10.68 2.64
C SER A 355 -34.66 11.52 3.22
N GLY A 356 -33.43 11.25 2.78
CA GLY A 356 -32.27 12.10 3.12
C GLY A 356 -31.79 12.00 4.57
N PHE A 357 -32.21 10.98 5.33
CA PHE A 357 -31.79 10.80 6.72
C PHE A 357 -30.26 10.71 6.84
N LYS A 358 -29.66 11.66 7.59
CA LYS A 358 -28.21 11.73 7.82
C LYS A 358 -27.85 10.98 9.10
N THR A 359 -27.04 9.95 8.97
CA THR A 359 -26.62 9.09 10.10
C THR A 359 -25.48 9.67 10.94
N VAL A 360 -24.77 10.69 10.43
CA VAL A 360 -23.65 11.33 11.13
C VAL A 360 -24.19 12.37 12.12
N VAL A 361 -23.97 12.12 13.42
CA VAL A 361 -24.39 13.01 14.51
C VAL A 361 -23.42 14.19 14.63
N ARG A 362 -23.96 15.42 14.63
CA ARG A 362 -23.22 16.70 14.53
C ARG A 362 -22.08 16.92 15.56
N LYS A 363 -22.10 16.28 16.74
CA LYS A 363 -21.04 16.45 17.77
C LYS A 363 -19.66 15.93 17.34
N ARG A 364 -19.57 15.13 16.27
CA ARG A 364 -18.33 14.57 15.71
C ARG A 364 -18.20 14.90 14.22
N GLN A 365 -18.23 16.18 13.86
CA GLN A 365 -18.00 16.58 12.47
C GLN A 365 -16.51 16.62 12.13
N ASN A 366 -16.18 16.06 10.95
CA ASN A 366 -14.86 15.97 10.31
C ASN A 366 -14.57 17.18 9.43
#